data_AF-A0A2E1B8H3-F1
#
_entry.id   AF-A0A2E1B8H3-F1
#
_cell.length_a   1.000
_cell.length_b   1.000
_cell.length_c   1.000
_cell.angle_alpha   90.00
_cell.angle_beta   90.00
_cell.angle_gamma   90.00
#
_symmetry.space_group_name_H-M   'P 1'
#
loop_
_entity.id
_entity.type
_entity.pdbx_description
1 polymer ?
#
loop_
_entity_poly.entity_id
_entity_poly.type
_entity_poly.pdbx_seq_one_letter_code
_entity_poly.pdbx_strand_id
1 'polypeptide(L)'
;MTTPASAASFDCSASGLTPNEKTICSNLTLNDDDVKMATMYTMLKGLFAMGMSGNMADDQKAWLTEREACGTDVACIEKAYDTRIDQLQKLYDGIDKPI
;
A
#
# COMPACT_ATOMS: atom_id res chain seq x y z
N MET A 1 -20.82 18.11 1.92
CA MET A 1 -20.63 16.67 2.16
C MET A 1 -19.19 16.51 2.60
N THR A 2 -18.96 16.23 3.87
CA THR A 2 -17.62 16.03 4.41
C THR A 2 -17.19 14.64 3.98
N THR A 3 -16.32 14.54 2.97
CA THR A 3 -15.67 13.27 2.65
C THR A 3 -14.93 12.85 3.92
N PRO A 4 -15.25 11.71 4.54
CA PRO A 4 -14.44 11.23 5.65
C PRO A 4 -13.00 11.17 5.16
N ALA A 5 -12.06 11.73 5.92
CA ALA A 5 -10.66 11.50 5.65
C ALA A 5 -10.49 9.98 5.59
N SER A 6 -10.14 9.45 4.41
CA SER A 6 -9.90 8.03 4.24
C SER A 6 -8.73 7.67 5.14
N ALA A 7 -9.03 7.17 6.32
CA ALA A 7 -8.08 6.47 7.13
C ALA A 7 -7.74 5.22 6.32
N ALA A 8 -6.48 5.07 5.92
CA ALA A 8 -5.99 4.06 4.98
C ALA A 8 -6.57 4.21 3.55
N SER A 9 -5.99 3.46 2.62
CA SER A 9 -6.40 3.34 1.21
C SER A 9 -7.69 2.54 1.01
N PHE A 10 -8.32 2.11 2.10
CA PHE A 10 -9.60 1.38 2.15
C PHE A 10 -10.51 1.99 3.22
N ASP A 11 -11.79 1.60 3.25
CA ASP A 11 -12.76 2.15 4.21
C ASP A 11 -12.57 1.54 5.60
N CYS A 12 -11.92 2.27 6.51
CA CYS A 12 -11.76 1.87 7.91
C CYS A 12 -13.07 1.73 8.70
N SER A 13 -14.21 2.16 8.16
CA SER A 13 -15.53 1.95 8.77
C SER A 13 -16.24 0.69 8.26
N ALA A 14 -15.66 -0.03 7.31
CA ALA A 14 -16.25 -1.24 6.77
C ALA A 14 -16.42 -2.32 7.87
N SER A 15 -17.54 -3.04 7.82
CA SER A 15 -17.87 -4.06 8.82
C SER A 15 -17.07 -5.37 8.65
N GLY A 16 -16.50 -5.59 7.47
CA GLY A 16 -15.81 -6.82 7.08
C GLY A 16 -14.29 -6.81 7.25
N LEU A 17 -13.72 -5.82 7.94
CA LEU A 17 -12.26 -5.68 8.02
C LEU A 17 -11.60 -6.85 8.75
N THR A 18 -10.45 -7.29 8.24
CA THR A 18 -9.60 -8.28 8.89
C THR A 18 -8.96 -7.71 10.16
N PRO A 19 -8.43 -8.54 11.08
CA PRO A 19 -7.67 -8.05 12.22
C PRO A 19 -6.46 -7.20 11.82
N ASN A 20 -5.81 -7.53 10.70
CA ASN A 20 -4.70 -6.76 10.13
C ASN A 20 -5.16 -5.36 9.71
N GLU A 21 -6.24 -5.29 8.94
CA GLU A 21 -6.84 -4.03 8.48
C GLU A 21 -7.32 -3.17 9.65
N LYS A 22 -7.93 -3.75 10.67
CA LYS A 22 -8.30 -3.02 11.90
C LYS A 22 -7.08 -2.46 12.63
N THR A 23 -5.97 -3.19 12.63
CA THR A 23 -4.71 -2.73 13.23
C THR A 23 -4.17 -1.52 12.45
N ILE A 24 -4.19 -1.58 11.11
CA ILE A 24 -3.83 -0.46 10.23
C ILE A 24 -4.73 0.76 10.47
N CYS A 25 -6.04 0.57 10.62
CA CYS A 25 -6.99 1.65 10.87
C CYS A 25 -6.82 2.32 12.25
N SER A 26 -6.37 1.58 13.25
CA SER A 26 -6.23 2.05 14.63
C SER A 26 -4.84 2.60 14.97
N ASN A 27 -3.87 2.45 14.06
CA ASN A 27 -2.51 2.96 14.21
C ASN A 27 -2.22 4.02 13.14
N LEU A 28 -1.95 5.26 13.56
CA LEU A 28 -1.74 6.39 12.65
C LEU A 28 -0.55 6.18 11.69
N THR A 29 0.57 5.65 12.17
CA THR A 29 1.76 5.39 11.33
C THR A 29 1.43 4.38 10.23
N LEU A 30 0.84 3.24 10.61
CA LEU A 30 0.44 2.21 9.63
C LEU A 30 -0.61 2.73 8.64
N ASN A 31 -1.46 3.66 9.09
CA ASN A 31 -2.45 4.32 8.26
C ASN A 31 -1.80 5.16 7.16
N ASP A 32 -0.83 6.00 7.54
CA ASP A 32 -0.08 6.86 6.63
C ASP A 32 0.74 6.03 5.64
N ASP A 33 1.36 4.94 6.12
CA ASP A 33 2.12 4.01 5.28
C ASP A 33 1.23 3.31 4.25
N ASP A 34 0.02 2.91 4.63
CA ASP A 34 -0.95 2.31 3.71
C ASP A 34 -1.35 3.29 2.59
N VAL A 35 -1.68 4.54 2.96
CA VAL A 35 -2.01 5.60 1.98
C VAL A 35 -0.83 5.88 1.06
N LYS A 36 0.38 6.01 1.60
CA LYS A 36 1.61 6.26 0.83
C LYS A 36 1.87 5.13 -0.16
N MET A 37 1.87 3.89 0.32
CA MET A 37 2.09 2.69 -0.50
C MET A 37 1.06 2.62 -1.64
N ALA A 38 -0.23 2.77 -1.33
CA ALA A 38 -1.30 2.66 -2.32
C ALA A 38 -1.23 3.77 -3.38
N THR A 39 -0.88 4.99 -2.96
CA THR A 39 -0.68 6.14 -3.85
C THR A 39 0.47 5.89 -4.81
N MET A 40 1.63 5.46 -4.31
CA MET A 40 2.79 5.14 -5.15
C MET A 40 2.49 4.02 -6.14
N TYR A 41 1.86 2.93 -5.69
CA TYR A 41 1.48 1.82 -6.56
C TYR A 41 0.53 2.28 -7.67
N THR A 42 -0.52 3.04 -7.34
CA THR A 42 -1.51 3.52 -8.31
C THR A 42 -0.88 4.44 -9.35
N MET A 43 -0.03 5.38 -8.91
CA MET A 43 0.70 6.28 -9.79
C MET A 43 1.62 5.49 -10.74
N LEU A 44 2.52 4.67 -10.19
CA LEU A 44 3.51 3.94 -10.99
C LEU A 44 2.84 2.98 -11.98
N LYS A 45 1.81 2.26 -11.54
CA LYS A 45 1.07 1.35 -12.41
C LYS A 45 0.45 2.05 -13.62
N GLY A 46 0.05 3.31 -13.47
CA GLY A 46 -0.49 4.14 -14.56
C GLY A 46 0.58 4.73 -15.49
N LEU A 47 1.84 4.82 -15.04
CA LEU A 47 2.96 5.31 -15.85
C LEU A 47 3.55 4.23 -16.76
N PHE A 48 3.51 2.97 -16.34
CA PHE A 48 4.11 1.87 -17.09
C PHE A 48 3.14 1.25 -18.10
N ALA A 49 3.68 0.81 -19.23
CA ALA A 49 2.93 0.08 -20.26
C ALA A 49 2.44 -1.29 -19.77
N MET A 50 1.53 -1.88 -20.55
CA MET A 50 1.09 -3.26 -20.36
C MET A 50 2.30 -4.21 -20.33
N GLY A 51 2.22 -5.28 -19.53
CA GLY A 51 3.38 -6.11 -19.17
C GLY A 51 3.92 -5.72 -17.82
N MET A 52 4.69 -4.61 -17.73
CA MET A 52 5.23 -4.14 -16.45
C MET A 52 4.12 -3.74 -15.47
N SER A 53 3.08 -3.04 -15.94
CA SER A 53 1.88 -2.73 -15.14
C SER A 53 1.14 -4.01 -14.66
N GLY A 54 1.23 -5.09 -15.44
CA GLY A 54 0.70 -6.41 -15.08
C GLY A 54 1.50 -7.07 -13.96
N ASN A 55 2.83 -7.16 -14.12
CA ASN A 55 3.73 -7.69 -13.10
C ASN A 55 3.59 -6.94 -11.78
N MET A 56 3.52 -5.60 -11.82
CA MET A 56 3.28 -4.79 -10.63
C MET A 56 1.99 -5.16 -9.91
N ALA A 57 0.92 -5.47 -10.66
CA ALA A 57 -0.36 -5.85 -10.08
C ALA A 57 -0.30 -7.22 -9.39
N ASP A 58 0.46 -8.16 -9.95
CA ASP A 58 0.61 -9.50 -9.37
C ASP A 58 1.52 -9.45 -8.14
N ASP A 59 2.64 -8.70 -8.19
CA ASP A 59 3.50 -8.45 -7.04
C ASP A 59 2.74 -7.77 -5.89
N GLN A 60 1.84 -6.83 -6.22
CA GLN A 60 1.03 -6.14 -5.23
C GLN A 60 0.06 -7.09 -4.52
N LYS A 61 -0.56 -8.03 -5.25
CA LYS A 61 -1.45 -9.04 -4.65
C LYS A 61 -0.68 -10.01 -3.74
N ALA A 62 0.51 -10.44 -4.18
CA ALA A 62 1.38 -11.27 -3.37
C ALA A 62 1.75 -10.55 -2.06
N TRP A 63 2.20 -9.30 -2.17
CA TRP A 63 2.54 -8.47 -1.02
C TRP A 63 1.35 -8.25 -0.06
N LEU A 64 0.11 -8.07 -0.57
CA LEU A 64 -1.07 -7.98 0.31
C LEU A 64 -1.26 -9.23 1.16
N THR A 65 -0.95 -10.40 0.61
CA THR A 65 -1.01 -11.68 1.35
C THR A 65 0.10 -11.73 2.42
N GLU A 66 1.30 -11.25 2.09
CA GLU A 66 2.41 -11.16 3.05
C GLU A 66 2.09 -10.19 4.21
N ARG A 67 1.53 -9.02 3.90
CA ARG A 67 1.10 -8.04 4.91
C ARG A 67 0.01 -8.63 5.82
N GLU A 68 -0.99 -9.29 5.24
CA GLU A 68 -2.09 -9.91 5.99
C GLU A 68 -1.58 -11.00 6.93
N ALA A 69 -0.55 -11.75 6.53
CA ALA A 69 0.06 -12.79 7.36
C ALA A 69 0.71 -12.25 8.66
N CYS A 70 1.01 -10.95 8.76
CA CYS A 70 1.44 -10.33 10.02
C CYS A 70 0.35 -10.30 11.10
N GLY A 71 -0.92 -10.55 10.76
CA GLY A 71 -2.02 -10.48 11.71
C GLY A 71 -2.10 -9.08 12.32
N THR A 72 -2.00 -8.97 13.65
CA THR A 72 -2.08 -7.68 14.38
C THR A 72 -0.71 -7.20 14.89
N ASP A 73 0.40 -7.79 14.45
CA ASP A 73 1.74 -7.36 14.85
C ASP A 73 2.14 -6.07 14.12
N VAL A 74 2.10 -4.96 14.84
CA VAL A 74 2.40 -3.62 14.30
C VAL A 74 3.79 -3.55 13.67
N ALA A 75 4.82 -4.10 14.31
CA ALA A 75 6.19 -4.02 13.79
C ALA A 75 6.38 -4.87 12.53
N CYS A 76 5.68 -6.01 12.45
CA CYS A 76 5.64 -6.81 11.22
C CYS A 76 4.96 -6.05 10.07
N ILE A 77 3.81 -5.42 10.35
CA ILE A 77 3.06 -4.67 9.34
C ILE A 77 3.85 -3.47 8.85
N GLU A 78 4.45 -2.69 9.76
CA GLU A 78 5.30 -1.53 9.45
C GLU A 78 6.46 -1.95 8.53
N LYS A 79 7.17 -3.03 8.89
CA LYS A 79 8.25 -3.57 8.06
C LYS A 79 7.77 -4.02 6.68
N ALA A 80 6.58 -4.59 6.58
CA ALA A 80 5.99 -5.00 5.31
C ALA A 80 5.69 -3.79 4.41
N TYR A 81 5.19 -2.69 4.98
CA TYR A 81 5.01 -1.43 4.26
C TYR A 81 6.33 -0.82 3.82
N ASP A 82 7.28 -0.66 4.74
CA ASP A 82 8.61 -0.08 4.46
C ASP A 82 9.28 -0.78 3.27
N THR A 83 9.27 -2.13 3.32
CA THR A 83 9.86 -2.95 2.26
C THR A 83 9.18 -2.69 0.91
N ARG A 84 7.85 -2.62 0.89
CA ARG A 84 7.11 -2.40 -0.36
C ARG A 84 7.26 -1.00 -0.90
N ILE A 85 7.22 0.00 -0.02
CA ILE A 85 7.43 1.40 -0.37
C ILE A 85 8.83 1.59 -0.95
N ASP A 86 9.87 0.98 -0.37
CA ASP A 86 11.23 1.03 -0.90
C ASP A 86 11.33 0.38 -2.29
N GLN A 87 10.67 -0.75 -2.52
CA GLN A 87 10.60 -1.37 -3.85
C GLN A 87 9.95 -0.44 -4.89
N LEU A 88 8.82 0.18 -4.54
CA LEU A 88 8.13 1.13 -5.41
C LEU A 88 8.96 2.41 -5.63
N GLN A 89 9.67 2.88 -4.60
CA GLN A 89 10.56 4.03 -4.69
C GLN A 89 11.71 3.75 -5.67
N LYS A 90 12.34 2.58 -5.60
CA LYS A 90 13.37 2.16 -6.55
C LYS A 90 12.86 2.11 -7.99
N LEU A 91 11.62 1.65 -8.19
CA LEU A 91 10.98 1.69 -9.51
C LEU A 91 10.78 3.14 -9.98
N TYR A 92 10.30 4.03 -9.11
CA TYR A 92 10.11 5.44 -9.41
C TYR A 92 11.43 6.14 -9.77
N ASP A 93 12.50 5.86 -9.03
CA ASP A 93 13.82 6.46 -9.26
C ASP A 93 14.48 5.97 -10.55
N GLY A 94 14.09 4.79 -11.04
CA GLY A 94 14.51 4.26 -12.34
C GLY A 94 13.75 4.82 -13.55
N ILE A 95 12.73 5.66 -13.35
CA ILE A 95 12.04 6.34 -14.46
C ILE A 95 12.92 7.48 -14.95
N ASP A 96 13.19 7.51 -16.27
CA ASP A 96 13.77 8.70 -16.91
C ASP A 96 12.79 9.87 -16.80
N LYS A 97 13.07 10.80 -15.88
CA LYS A 97 12.22 11.97 -15.63
C LYS A 97 12.50 13.01 -16.72
N PRO A 98 11.52 13.41 -17.56
CA PRO A 98 11.69 14.58 -18.39
C PRO A 98 11.83 15.80 -17.46
N ILE A 99 12.99 16.45 -17.55
CA ILE A 99 13.31 17.74 -16.91
C ILE A 99 12.35 18.85 -17.31
#